data_AF-A0A126QYI9-F1
#
_entry.id   AF-A0A126QYI9-F1
#
_cell.length_a   1.000
_cell.length_b   1.000
_cell.length_c   1.000
_cell.angle_alpha   90.00
_cell.angle_beta   90.00
_cell.angle_gamma   90.00
#
_symmetry.space_group_name_H-M   'P 1'
#
loop_
_entity.id
_entity.type
_entity.pdbx_description
1 polymer ?
#
loop_
_entity_poly.entity_id
_entity_poly.type
_entity_poly.pdbx_seq_one_letter_code
_entity_poly.pdbx_strand_id
1 'polypeptide(L)'
;MNTNRFETFFDAVLAIIITVLVLKLAQPIAPTFEAILLLNTNFITYAICFLVIFILWYDNHNLFQVVDEIDNKVLAIYAIQIFAITLLPYFSTWVVLDTNSVVAETMFGIDFIIISISYILSIYAVFRANPYNCGLCEANFRSVYKYIPLLISILGFLITYTVFTPGIYVCVLVSSVFWLFFARLQRPDKGTTDRFEAFVDAIIAIIITILVIEIPMLTNGSWEAFLDIKLDFIVYAVSFLVCFNFWNYGNNIFHIVNKVNSKVIWSTGVSLFFLSLIPYLTTFVGLNPNSFVPCFLYGLDFIVVAILLIITSNALKSSDEANIALQLTLDNNKPFMVTIVLVLIGMVIGYFAYPLAIVIACLASIITLWIISYSTKNR
;
A
#
# COMPACT_ATOMS: atom_id res chain seq x y z
N MET A 1 -12.94 21.92 -17.55
CA MET A 1 -11.60 22.27 -16.99
C MET A 1 -10.68 21.08 -17.24
N ASN A 2 -9.40 21.32 -17.56
CA ASN A 2 -8.40 20.25 -17.70
C ASN A 2 -8.27 19.48 -16.37
N THR A 3 -8.09 18.15 -16.47
CA THR A 3 -8.13 17.22 -15.35
C THR A 3 -6.81 17.10 -14.59
N ASN A 4 -5.67 17.39 -15.24
CA ASN A 4 -4.32 17.07 -14.74
C ASN A 4 -4.07 17.56 -13.30
N ARG A 5 -4.35 18.84 -13.02
CA ARG A 5 -4.13 19.40 -11.68
C ARG A 5 -4.99 18.70 -10.62
N PHE A 6 -6.22 18.36 -10.97
CA PHE A 6 -7.12 17.65 -10.08
C PHE A 6 -6.65 16.21 -9.84
N GLU A 7 -6.22 15.51 -10.89
CA GLU A 7 -5.68 14.15 -10.79
C GLU A 7 -4.45 14.08 -9.88
N THR A 8 -3.48 14.98 -10.08
CA THR A 8 -2.28 15.06 -9.23
C THR A 8 -2.64 15.33 -7.77
N PHE A 9 -3.61 16.23 -7.52
CA PHE A 9 -4.08 16.51 -6.16
C PHE A 9 -4.76 15.30 -5.53
N PHE A 10 -5.65 14.63 -6.27
CA PHE A 10 -6.37 13.45 -5.79
C PHE A 10 -5.40 12.32 -5.45
N ASP A 11 -4.45 12.01 -6.33
CA ASP A 11 -3.45 10.96 -6.12
C ASP A 11 -2.56 11.23 -4.91
N ALA A 12 -2.12 12.49 -4.74
CA ALA A 12 -1.31 12.88 -3.59
C ALA A 12 -2.08 12.67 -2.28
N VAL A 13 -3.36 13.04 -2.23
CA VAL A 13 -4.19 12.82 -1.03
C VAL A 13 -4.37 11.33 -0.74
N LEU A 14 -4.64 10.51 -1.76
CA LEU A 14 -4.76 9.07 -1.56
C LEU A 14 -3.45 8.43 -1.10
N ALA A 15 -2.30 8.86 -1.65
CA ALA A 15 -0.98 8.39 -1.24
C ALA A 15 -0.67 8.73 0.23
N ILE A 16 -1.08 9.92 0.70
CA ILE A 16 -0.97 10.31 2.13
C ILE A 16 -1.83 9.40 3.00
N ILE A 17 -3.11 9.24 2.65
CA ILE A 17 -4.03 8.51 3.53
C ILE A 17 -3.66 7.02 3.57
N ILE A 18 -3.35 6.40 2.43
CA ILE A 18 -3.04 4.96 2.36
C ILE A 18 -1.80 4.60 3.19
N THR A 19 -0.83 5.51 3.30
CA THR A 19 0.42 5.30 4.06
C THR A 19 0.28 5.63 5.54
N VAL A 20 -0.42 6.71 5.89
CA VAL A 20 -0.64 7.15 7.28
C VAL A 20 -1.46 6.13 8.10
N LEU A 21 -2.21 5.24 7.45
CA LEU A 21 -2.92 4.14 8.12
C LEU A 21 -2.00 3.29 9.00
N VAL A 22 -0.71 3.13 8.66
CA VAL A 22 0.23 2.32 9.45
C VAL A 22 0.45 2.89 10.85
N LEU A 23 0.36 4.22 11.01
CA LEU A 23 0.53 4.90 12.31
C LEU A 23 -0.56 4.56 13.32
N LYS A 24 -1.64 3.88 12.88
CA LYS A 24 -2.74 3.45 13.73
C LYS A 24 -2.63 1.99 14.17
N LEU A 25 -1.64 1.25 13.65
CA LEU A 25 -1.41 -0.14 14.06
C LEU A 25 -0.81 -0.18 15.46
N ALA A 26 -1.48 -0.90 16.36
CA ALA A 26 -0.97 -1.12 17.71
C ALA A 26 0.26 -2.04 17.72
N GLN A 27 1.25 -1.71 18.54
CA GLN A 27 2.36 -2.63 18.86
C GLN A 27 1.85 -3.77 19.76
N PRO A 28 2.37 -5.00 19.62
CA PRO A 28 1.96 -6.10 20.48
C PRO A 28 2.49 -5.91 21.90
N ILE A 29 1.72 -6.37 22.89
CA ILE A 29 2.06 -6.22 24.33
C ILE A 29 3.34 -7.00 24.70
N ALA A 30 3.65 -8.04 23.94
CA ALA A 30 4.86 -8.84 24.10
C ALA A 30 5.44 -9.20 22.72
N PRO A 31 6.76 -9.43 22.61
CA PRO A 31 7.39 -9.78 21.34
C PRO A 31 7.24 -11.28 21.04
N THR A 32 6.00 -11.76 20.97
CA THR A 32 5.63 -13.17 20.71
C THR A 32 4.66 -13.28 19.53
N PHE A 33 4.62 -14.43 18.86
CA PHE A 33 3.66 -14.67 17.77
C PHE A 33 2.21 -14.59 18.25
N GLU A 34 1.93 -15.09 19.46
CA GLU A 34 0.60 -15.05 20.05
C GLU A 34 0.09 -13.60 20.21
N ALA A 35 0.93 -12.70 20.74
CA ALA A 35 0.55 -11.30 20.92
C ALA A 35 0.24 -10.60 19.58
N ILE A 36 0.86 -11.03 18.49
CA ILE A 36 0.62 -10.49 17.14
C ILE A 36 -0.66 -11.07 16.54
N LEU A 37 -0.94 -12.35 16.76
CA LEU A 37 -2.19 -12.97 16.34
C LEU A 37 -3.41 -12.36 17.06
N LEU A 38 -3.24 -11.88 18.29
CA LEU A 38 -4.26 -11.11 19.01
C LEU A 38 -4.55 -9.74 18.36
N LEU A 39 -3.65 -9.23 17.51
CA LEU A 39 -3.84 -8.01 16.73
C LEU A 39 -4.48 -8.28 15.36
N ASN A 40 -5.08 -9.45 15.14
CA ASN A 40 -5.72 -9.81 13.86
C ASN A 40 -6.68 -8.72 13.34
N THR A 41 -7.53 -8.15 14.19
CA THR A 41 -8.45 -7.07 13.81
C THR A 41 -7.69 -5.81 13.36
N ASN A 42 -6.57 -5.46 14.00
CA ASN A 42 -5.75 -4.32 13.58
C ASN A 42 -5.25 -4.53 12.13
N PHE A 43 -4.60 -5.66 11.87
CA PHE A 43 -4.00 -5.95 10.56
C PHE A 43 -5.05 -6.16 9.47
N ILE A 44 -6.18 -6.82 9.76
CA ILE A 44 -7.26 -7.01 8.79
C ILE A 44 -7.93 -5.67 8.46
N THR A 45 -8.22 -4.84 9.47
CA THR A 45 -8.82 -3.51 9.24
C THR A 45 -7.88 -2.62 8.42
N TYR A 46 -6.58 -2.63 8.75
CA TYR A 46 -5.56 -1.95 7.97
C TYR A 46 -5.52 -2.42 6.51
N ALA A 47 -5.54 -3.74 6.28
CA ALA A 47 -5.55 -4.32 4.93
C ALA A 47 -6.80 -3.95 4.13
N ILE A 48 -7.97 -3.93 4.77
CA ILE A 48 -9.23 -3.46 4.16
C ILE A 48 -9.09 -2.01 3.71
N CYS A 49 -8.67 -1.11 4.61
CA CYS A 49 -8.55 0.31 4.30
C CYS A 49 -7.51 0.57 3.20
N PHE A 50 -6.36 -0.10 3.27
CA PHE A 50 -5.34 -0.01 2.22
C PHE A 50 -5.90 -0.44 0.87
N LEU A 51 -6.53 -1.62 0.81
CA LEU A 51 -7.04 -2.21 -0.42
C LEU A 51 -8.16 -1.37 -1.04
N VAL A 52 -9.05 -0.80 -0.23
CA VAL A 52 -10.14 0.08 -0.70
C VAL A 52 -9.59 1.37 -1.29
N ILE A 53 -8.62 2.01 -0.62
CA ILE A 53 -7.99 3.24 -1.13
C ILE A 53 -7.23 2.94 -2.43
N PHE A 54 -6.49 1.83 -2.48
CA PHE A 54 -5.76 1.42 -3.68
C PHE A 54 -6.70 1.12 -4.85
N ILE A 55 -7.84 0.44 -4.61
CA ILE A 55 -8.86 0.22 -5.64
C ILE A 55 -9.45 1.54 -6.11
N LEU A 56 -9.80 2.45 -5.19
CA LEU A 56 -10.32 3.77 -5.56
C LEU A 56 -9.33 4.53 -6.43
N TRP A 57 -8.04 4.51 -6.07
CA TRP A 57 -6.99 5.09 -6.90
C TRP A 57 -6.95 4.41 -8.28
N TYR A 58 -6.88 3.08 -8.34
CA TYR A 58 -6.80 2.31 -9.59
C TYR A 58 -8.00 2.58 -10.51
N ASP A 59 -9.20 2.63 -9.95
CA ASP A 59 -10.44 2.91 -10.66
C ASP A 59 -10.42 4.32 -11.27
N ASN A 60 -9.98 5.32 -10.50
CA ASN A 60 -9.88 6.69 -10.95
C ASN A 60 -8.72 6.91 -11.92
N HIS A 61 -7.60 6.21 -11.74
CA HIS A 61 -6.48 6.20 -12.68
C HIS A 61 -6.96 5.79 -14.07
N ASN A 62 -7.66 4.66 -14.16
CA ASN A 62 -8.24 4.18 -15.42
C ASN A 62 -9.36 5.09 -15.96
N LEU A 63 -10.20 5.65 -15.08
CA LEU A 63 -11.29 6.53 -15.49
C LEU A 63 -10.73 7.78 -16.16
N PHE A 64 -9.79 8.47 -15.52
CA PHE A 64 -9.31 9.76 -16.02
C PHE A 64 -8.39 9.65 -17.24
N GLN A 65 -7.84 8.46 -17.55
CA GLN A 65 -7.16 8.24 -18.84
C GLN A 65 -8.06 8.49 -20.07
N VAL A 66 -9.38 8.39 -19.91
CA VAL A 66 -10.36 8.59 -20.99
C VAL A 66 -11.25 9.81 -20.77
N VAL A 67 -11.02 10.63 -19.74
CA VAL A 67 -11.83 11.82 -19.45
C VAL A 67 -11.16 13.05 -20.05
N ASP A 68 -11.90 13.84 -20.83
CA ASP A 68 -11.36 15.05 -21.44
C ASP A 68 -11.48 16.26 -20.50
N GLU A 69 -12.64 16.38 -19.84
CA GLU A 69 -12.96 17.55 -19.02
C GLU A 69 -13.67 17.20 -17.71
N ILE A 70 -13.45 18.04 -16.69
CA ILE A 70 -14.23 18.06 -15.45
C ILE A 70 -14.91 19.42 -15.23
N ASP A 71 -16.05 19.39 -14.55
CA ASP A 71 -16.80 20.58 -14.13
C ASP A 71 -16.82 20.72 -12.59
N ASN A 72 -17.44 21.79 -12.08
CA ASN A 72 -17.53 22.05 -10.64
C ASN A 72 -18.34 21.00 -9.88
N LYS A 73 -19.26 20.27 -10.54
CA LYS A 73 -20.04 19.21 -9.89
C LYS A 73 -19.18 17.98 -9.67
N VAL A 74 -18.36 17.62 -10.65
CA VAL A 74 -17.34 16.57 -10.49
C VAL A 74 -16.44 16.91 -9.30
N LEU A 75 -15.88 18.12 -9.27
CA LEU A 75 -15.02 18.56 -8.16
C LEU A 75 -15.71 18.50 -6.79
N ALA A 76 -16.97 18.94 -6.69
CA ALA A 76 -17.72 18.90 -5.44
C ALA A 76 -17.95 17.46 -4.94
N ILE A 77 -18.22 16.52 -5.84
CA ILE A 77 -18.41 15.11 -5.49
C ILE A 77 -17.09 14.49 -5.02
N TYR A 78 -15.98 14.76 -5.73
CA TYR A 78 -14.67 14.28 -5.31
C TYR A 78 -14.20 14.92 -4.00
N ALA A 79 -14.60 16.16 -3.70
CA ALA A 79 -14.32 16.77 -2.40
C ALA A 79 -15.00 16.01 -1.25
N ILE A 80 -16.26 15.58 -1.44
CA ILE A 80 -16.96 14.71 -0.48
C ILE A 80 -16.25 13.36 -0.36
N GLN A 81 -15.83 12.77 -1.48
CA GLN A 81 -15.14 11.50 -1.48
C GLN A 81 -13.80 11.57 -0.74
N ILE A 82 -12.98 12.57 -1.05
CA ILE A 82 -11.71 12.82 -0.35
C ILE A 82 -11.97 13.01 1.14
N PHE A 83 -12.95 13.83 1.52
CA PHE A 83 -13.30 14.05 2.91
C PHE A 83 -13.63 12.72 3.62
N ALA A 84 -14.47 11.87 3.03
CA ALA A 84 -14.80 10.55 3.60
C ALA A 84 -13.55 9.66 3.71
N ILE A 85 -12.72 9.57 2.67
CA ILE A 85 -11.47 8.80 2.71
C ILE A 85 -10.53 9.30 3.84
N THR A 86 -10.48 10.61 4.12
CA THR A 86 -9.66 11.13 5.24
C THR A 86 -10.16 10.71 6.63
N LEU A 87 -11.41 10.26 6.77
CA LEU A 87 -11.97 9.76 8.03
C LEU A 87 -11.71 8.26 8.26
N LEU A 88 -11.31 7.51 7.23
CA LEU A 88 -11.00 6.08 7.34
C LEU A 88 -10.01 5.75 8.47
N PRO A 89 -8.87 6.45 8.65
CA PRO A 89 -7.94 6.15 9.74
C PRO A 89 -8.57 6.32 11.13
N TYR A 90 -9.49 7.26 11.28
CA TYR A 90 -10.18 7.51 12.56
C TYR A 90 -11.18 6.39 12.87
N PHE A 91 -12.10 6.10 11.94
CA PHE A 91 -13.14 5.10 12.16
C PHE A 91 -12.60 3.66 12.20
N SER A 92 -11.56 3.34 11.43
CA SER A 92 -10.86 2.05 11.52
C SER A 92 -10.26 1.83 12.90
N THR A 93 -9.59 2.83 13.46
CA THR A 93 -9.05 2.75 14.83
C THR A 93 -10.18 2.53 15.84
N TRP A 94 -11.31 3.22 15.69
CA TRP A 94 -12.44 3.05 16.61
C TRP A 94 -13.03 1.64 16.57
N VAL A 95 -13.24 1.05 15.39
CA VAL A 95 -13.69 -0.34 15.24
C VAL A 95 -12.69 -1.32 15.84
N VAL A 96 -11.39 -1.08 15.64
CA VAL A 96 -10.33 -1.92 16.20
C VAL A 96 -10.33 -1.91 17.74
N LEU A 97 -10.61 -0.76 18.37
CA LEU A 97 -10.64 -0.63 19.83
C LEU A 97 -11.82 -1.37 20.47
N ASP A 98 -12.97 -1.43 19.79
CA ASP A 98 -14.13 -2.19 20.25
C ASP A 98 -14.99 -2.69 19.07
N THR A 99 -14.66 -3.88 18.58
CA THR A 99 -15.38 -4.53 17.46
C THR A 99 -16.83 -4.89 17.80
N ASN A 100 -17.18 -4.95 19.09
CA ASN A 100 -18.53 -5.26 19.53
C ASN A 100 -19.35 -3.99 19.82
N SER A 101 -18.78 -2.81 19.60
CA SER A 101 -19.52 -1.56 19.67
C SER A 101 -20.33 -1.35 18.40
N VAL A 102 -21.65 -1.45 18.53
CA VAL A 102 -22.59 -1.10 17.45
C VAL A 102 -22.34 0.31 16.93
N VAL A 103 -21.97 1.25 17.81
CA VAL A 103 -21.71 2.65 17.42
C VAL A 103 -20.45 2.76 16.56
N ALA A 104 -19.36 2.08 16.94
CA ALA A 104 -18.12 2.08 16.17
C ALA A 104 -18.34 1.47 14.78
N GLU A 105 -18.98 0.29 14.73
CA GLU A 105 -19.37 -0.41 13.49
C GLU A 105 -20.26 0.48 12.60
N THR A 106 -21.25 1.15 13.20
CA THR A 106 -22.18 2.04 12.47
C THR A 106 -21.43 3.21 11.84
N MET A 107 -20.53 3.89 12.57
CA MET A 107 -19.79 5.03 12.04
C MET A 107 -18.82 4.61 10.92
N PHE A 108 -18.14 3.48 11.09
CA PHE A 108 -17.30 2.89 10.05
C PHE A 108 -18.12 2.52 8.80
N GLY A 109 -19.27 1.87 8.98
CA GLY A 109 -20.17 1.53 7.88
C GLY A 109 -20.72 2.75 7.13
N ILE A 110 -21.07 3.82 7.85
CA ILE A 110 -21.56 5.07 7.25
C ILE A 110 -20.47 5.68 6.38
N ASP A 111 -19.23 5.71 6.84
CA ASP A 111 -18.10 6.24 6.06
C ASP A 111 -17.91 5.45 4.76
N PHE A 112 -17.96 4.11 4.83
CA PHE A 112 -17.92 3.24 3.65
C PHE A 112 -19.10 3.44 2.69
N ILE A 113 -20.31 3.72 3.21
CA ILE A 113 -21.47 4.07 2.39
C ILE A 113 -21.25 5.42 1.69
N ILE A 114 -20.73 6.43 2.38
CA ILE A 114 -20.42 7.74 1.78
C ILE A 114 -19.36 7.60 0.68
N ILE A 115 -18.31 6.82 0.92
CA ILE A 115 -17.27 6.51 -0.08
C ILE A 115 -17.90 5.81 -1.30
N SER A 116 -18.77 4.82 -1.08
CA SER A 116 -19.41 4.06 -2.16
C SER A 116 -20.39 4.92 -2.97
N ILE A 117 -21.23 5.72 -2.31
CA ILE A 117 -22.19 6.61 -2.96
C ILE A 117 -21.44 7.70 -3.74
N SER A 118 -20.43 8.34 -3.13
CA SER A 118 -19.64 9.38 -3.81
C SER A 118 -18.87 8.84 -5.02
N TYR A 119 -18.34 7.61 -4.96
CA TYR A 119 -17.76 6.91 -6.11
C TYR A 119 -18.77 6.69 -7.25
N ILE A 120 -19.98 6.23 -6.93
CA ILE A 120 -21.04 6.03 -7.94
C ILE A 120 -21.42 7.38 -8.57
N LEU A 121 -21.60 8.42 -7.75
CA LEU A 121 -21.94 9.76 -8.20
C LEU A 121 -20.82 10.39 -9.04
N SER A 122 -19.56 10.13 -8.73
CA SER A 122 -18.43 10.67 -9.49
C SER A 122 -18.43 10.12 -10.92
N ILE A 123 -18.68 8.82 -11.10
CA ILE A 123 -18.85 8.21 -12.43
C ILE A 123 -19.99 8.92 -13.18
N TYR A 124 -21.16 9.10 -12.57
CA TYR A 124 -22.27 9.78 -13.26
C TYR A 124 -21.96 11.24 -13.62
N ALA A 125 -21.30 11.98 -12.73
CA ALA A 125 -20.92 13.35 -12.97
C ALA A 125 -19.90 13.49 -14.10
N VAL A 126 -18.89 12.61 -14.13
CA VAL A 126 -17.89 12.56 -15.21
C VAL A 126 -18.55 12.30 -16.57
N PHE A 127 -19.45 11.31 -16.66
CA PHE A 127 -20.17 11.06 -17.91
C PHE A 127 -21.08 12.23 -18.32
N ARG A 128 -21.66 12.95 -17.36
CA ARG A 128 -22.47 14.14 -17.65
C ARG A 128 -21.63 15.28 -18.19
N ALA A 129 -20.42 15.46 -17.67
CA ALA A 129 -19.46 16.45 -18.14
C ALA A 129 -18.89 16.09 -19.53
N ASN A 130 -18.89 14.80 -19.90
CA ASN A 130 -18.32 14.29 -21.15
C ASN A 130 -19.37 13.50 -21.98
N PRO A 131 -20.47 14.13 -22.43
CA PRO A 131 -21.60 13.41 -23.03
C PRO A 131 -21.30 12.75 -24.38
N TYR A 132 -20.27 13.21 -25.10
CA TYR A 132 -19.91 12.74 -26.45
C TYR A 132 -18.60 11.93 -26.48
N ASN A 133 -18.06 11.56 -25.32
CA ASN A 133 -16.79 10.84 -25.25
C ASN A 133 -17.01 9.33 -25.47
N CYS A 134 -16.66 8.85 -26.66
CA CYS A 134 -16.81 7.44 -27.03
C CYS A 134 -15.94 6.50 -26.17
N GLY A 135 -14.77 6.95 -25.71
CA GLY A 135 -13.88 6.15 -24.85
C GLY A 135 -14.52 5.78 -23.51
N LEU A 136 -15.26 6.70 -22.89
CA LEU A 136 -16.04 6.44 -21.67
C LEU A 136 -17.17 5.43 -21.93
N CYS A 137 -17.83 5.50 -23.08
CA CYS A 137 -18.88 4.56 -23.47
C CYS A 137 -18.33 3.14 -23.66
N GLU A 138 -17.12 3.00 -24.21
CA GLU A 138 -16.45 1.71 -24.43
C GLU A 138 -15.86 1.11 -23.15
N ALA A 139 -15.38 1.94 -22.22
CA ALA A 139 -14.68 1.51 -21.01
C ALA A 139 -15.59 0.91 -19.90
N ASN A 140 -16.89 0.76 -20.17
CA ASN A 140 -17.89 0.07 -19.33
C ASN A 140 -17.92 0.48 -17.83
N PHE A 141 -17.52 1.70 -17.49
CA PHE A 141 -17.58 2.23 -16.12
C PHE A 141 -19.01 2.28 -15.54
N ARG A 142 -20.04 2.23 -16.39
CA ARG A 142 -21.46 2.19 -15.97
C ARG A 142 -21.95 0.80 -15.62
N SER A 143 -21.09 -0.22 -15.59
CA SER A 143 -21.46 -1.59 -15.24
C SER A 143 -22.20 -1.70 -13.88
N VAL A 144 -23.00 -2.76 -13.71
CA VAL A 144 -23.78 -3.02 -12.49
C VAL A 144 -22.88 -3.33 -11.29
N TYR A 145 -21.66 -3.82 -11.51
CA TYR A 145 -20.75 -4.23 -10.44
C TYR A 145 -20.32 -3.08 -9.53
N LYS A 146 -20.40 -1.83 -9.99
CA LYS A 146 -20.09 -0.64 -9.17
C LYS A 146 -21.02 -0.46 -7.96
N TYR A 147 -22.20 -1.08 -7.97
CA TYR A 147 -23.14 -1.04 -6.83
C TYR A 147 -22.87 -2.11 -5.78
N ILE A 148 -22.07 -3.14 -6.10
CA ILE A 148 -21.83 -4.27 -5.21
C ILE A 148 -21.27 -3.81 -3.85
N PRO A 149 -20.24 -2.93 -3.79
CA PRO A 149 -19.72 -2.50 -2.50
C PRO A 149 -20.77 -1.83 -1.62
N LEU A 150 -21.60 -0.96 -2.20
CA LEU A 150 -22.69 -0.29 -1.49
C LEU A 150 -23.73 -1.29 -0.96
N LEU A 151 -24.16 -2.23 -1.79
CA LEU A 151 -25.18 -3.22 -1.42
C LEU A 151 -24.69 -4.15 -0.30
N ILE A 152 -23.44 -4.60 -0.36
CA ILE A 152 -22.84 -5.42 0.69
C ILE A 152 -22.69 -4.62 1.99
N SER A 153 -22.26 -3.35 1.91
CA SER A 153 -22.18 -2.49 3.11
C SER A 153 -23.56 -2.30 3.77
N ILE A 154 -24.62 -2.07 2.99
CA ILE A 154 -26.00 -1.96 3.51
C ILE A 154 -26.46 -3.28 4.16
N LEU A 155 -26.13 -4.43 3.56
CA LEU A 155 -26.39 -5.74 4.17
C LEU A 155 -25.68 -5.87 5.53
N GLY A 156 -24.48 -5.31 5.66
CA GLY A 156 -23.72 -5.24 6.91
C GLY A 156 -24.53 -4.60 8.05
N PHE A 157 -25.22 -3.50 7.78
CA PHE A 157 -26.10 -2.86 8.78
C PHE A 157 -27.21 -3.81 9.23
N LEU A 158 -27.86 -4.51 8.30
CA LEU A 158 -28.88 -5.48 8.66
C LEU A 158 -28.31 -6.55 9.60
N ILE A 159 -27.13 -7.11 9.28
CA ILE A 159 -26.47 -8.15 10.09
C ILE A 159 -26.07 -7.63 11.47
N THR A 160 -25.44 -6.45 11.55
CA THR A 160 -25.01 -5.82 12.82
C THR A 160 -26.16 -5.62 13.79
N TYR A 161 -27.31 -5.15 13.30
CA TYR A 161 -28.46 -4.85 14.16
C TYR A 161 -29.36 -6.06 14.46
N THR A 162 -29.16 -7.22 13.81
CA THR A 162 -30.06 -8.38 13.97
C THR A 162 -29.40 -9.67 14.43
N VAL A 163 -28.14 -9.94 14.03
CA VAL A 163 -27.51 -11.26 14.21
C VAL A 163 -26.15 -11.16 14.90
N PHE A 164 -25.26 -10.28 14.43
CA PHE A 164 -23.84 -10.32 14.78
C PHE A 164 -23.22 -8.93 14.71
N THR A 165 -22.77 -8.38 15.84
CA THR A 165 -22.34 -6.97 15.94
C THR A 165 -21.25 -6.58 14.92
N PRO A 166 -20.18 -7.38 14.71
CA PRO A 166 -19.19 -7.12 13.66
C PRO A 166 -19.67 -7.40 12.21
N GLY A 167 -20.98 -7.36 11.97
CA GLY A 167 -21.61 -7.60 10.67
C GLY A 167 -21.17 -6.62 9.59
N ILE A 168 -21.14 -5.32 9.90
CA ILE A 168 -20.64 -4.27 8.98
C ILE A 168 -19.18 -4.53 8.63
N TYR A 169 -18.31 -4.71 9.63
CA TYR A 169 -16.89 -5.03 9.43
C TYR A 169 -16.68 -6.23 8.50
N VAL A 170 -17.37 -7.35 8.74
CA VAL A 170 -17.27 -8.55 7.89
C VAL A 170 -17.79 -8.26 6.47
N CYS A 171 -18.91 -7.55 6.33
CA CYS A 171 -19.44 -7.18 5.03
C CYS A 171 -18.50 -6.26 4.26
N VAL A 172 -17.86 -5.28 4.91
CA VAL A 172 -16.86 -4.42 4.28
C VAL A 172 -15.64 -5.23 3.82
N LEU A 173 -15.16 -6.19 4.61
CA LEU A 173 -14.10 -7.10 4.21
C LEU A 173 -14.49 -7.88 2.94
N VAL A 174 -15.66 -8.50 2.94
CA VAL A 174 -16.18 -9.26 1.80
C VAL A 174 -16.33 -8.36 0.56
N SER A 175 -16.92 -7.18 0.74
CA SER A 175 -17.06 -6.14 -0.28
C SER A 175 -15.73 -5.79 -0.95
N SER A 176 -14.69 -5.59 -0.14
CA SER A 176 -13.36 -5.21 -0.62
C SER A 176 -12.72 -6.32 -1.47
N VAL A 177 -12.89 -7.59 -1.06
CA VAL A 177 -12.43 -8.76 -1.84
C VAL A 177 -13.19 -8.91 -3.16
N PHE A 178 -14.52 -8.72 -3.14
CA PHE A 178 -15.33 -8.74 -4.36
C PHE A 178 -14.94 -7.62 -5.32
N TRP A 179 -14.70 -6.41 -4.80
CA TRP A 179 -14.30 -5.27 -5.61
C TRP A 179 -12.93 -5.51 -6.27
N LEU A 180 -11.96 -6.09 -5.55
CA LEU A 180 -10.67 -6.49 -6.12
C LEU A 180 -10.84 -7.39 -7.37
N PHE A 181 -11.74 -8.38 -7.30
CA PHE A 181 -11.96 -9.32 -8.40
C PHE A 181 -12.55 -8.63 -9.64
N PHE A 182 -13.56 -7.77 -9.45
CA PHE A 182 -14.22 -7.08 -10.57
C PHE A 182 -13.39 -5.94 -11.15
N ALA A 183 -12.58 -5.24 -10.33
CA ALA A 183 -11.68 -4.20 -10.79
C ALA A 183 -10.67 -4.75 -11.83
N ARG A 184 -10.24 -6.02 -11.69
CA ARG A 184 -9.31 -6.68 -12.61
C ARG A 184 -9.91 -7.13 -13.94
N LEU A 185 -11.22 -7.35 -14.00
CA LEU A 185 -11.87 -7.97 -15.16
C LEU A 185 -12.36 -6.98 -16.23
N GLN A 186 -12.52 -5.70 -15.89
CA GLN A 186 -13.41 -4.82 -16.65
C GLN A 186 -12.74 -3.69 -17.42
N ARG A 187 -11.45 -3.42 -17.25
CA ARG A 187 -10.88 -2.14 -17.69
C ARG A 187 -9.65 -2.32 -18.58
N PRO A 188 -9.71 -1.90 -19.86
CA PRO A 188 -8.54 -1.89 -20.72
C PRO A 188 -7.56 -0.80 -20.24
N ASP A 189 -6.36 -1.22 -19.84
CA ASP A 189 -5.26 -0.31 -19.52
C ASP A 189 -4.79 0.40 -20.79
N LYS A 190 -5.01 1.72 -20.88
CA LYS A 190 -4.38 2.58 -21.89
C LYS A 190 -3.19 3.27 -21.23
N GLY A 191 -2.14 2.47 -21.05
CA GLY A 191 -0.97 2.77 -20.24
C GLY A 191 -0.30 4.12 -20.51
N THR A 192 -0.46 5.04 -19.56
CA THR A 192 0.52 6.08 -19.26
C THR A 192 1.21 5.70 -17.95
N THR A 193 2.54 5.70 -17.95
CA THR A 193 3.32 5.28 -16.79
C THR A 193 3.42 6.42 -15.76
N ASP A 194 3.45 7.68 -16.23
CA ASP A 194 3.65 8.89 -15.43
C ASP A 194 2.79 8.97 -14.15
N ARG A 195 1.48 8.77 -14.27
CA ARG A 195 0.56 8.92 -13.12
C ARG A 195 0.69 7.76 -12.13
N PHE A 196 0.98 6.57 -12.62
CA PHE A 196 1.28 5.41 -11.77
C PHE A 196 2.63 5.58 -11.05
N GLU A 197 3.66 6.02 -11.76
CA GLU A 197 4.98 6.34 -11.20
C GLU A 197 4.87 7.41 -10.11
N ALA A 198 4.18 8.52 -10.39
CA ALA A 198 3.98 9.59 -9.42
C ALA A 198 3.27 9.12 -8.14
N PHE A 199 2.32 8.20 -8.27
CA PHE A 199 1.63 7.61 -7.11
C PHE A 199 2.56 6.70 -6.28
N VAL A 200 3.35 5.84 -6.94
CA VAL A 200 4.37 5.01 -6.30
C VAL A 200 5.39 5.88 -5.57
N ASP A 201 5.91 6.91 -6.24
CA ASP A 201 6.89 7.86 -5.70
C ASP A 201 6.36 8.57 -4.45
N ALA A 202 5.13 9.06 -4.50
CA ALA A 202 4.47 9.70 -3.37
C ALA A 202 4.38 8.75 -2.17
N ILE A 203 3.93 7.50 -2.39
CA ILE A 203 3.82 6.50 -1.32
C ILE A 203 5.17 6.22 -0.68
N ILE A 204 6.23 5.97 -1.47
CA ILE A 204 7.56 5.68 -0.92
C ILE A 204 8.12 6.89 -0.17
N ALA A 205 7.93 8.11 -0.69
CA ALA A 205 8.37 9.33 -0.01
C ALA A 205 7.71 9.47 1.37
N ILE A 206 6.42 9.17 1.50
CA ILE A 206 5.70 9.25 2.78
C ILE A 206 6.11 8.13 3.74
N ILE A 207 6.34 6.90 3.24
CA ILE A 207 6.89 5.82 4.08
C ILE A 207 8.23 6.26 4.69
N ILE A 208 9.11 6.86 3.88
CA ILE A 208 10.42 7.34 4.34
C ILE A 208 10.30 8.46 5.39
N THR A 209 9.33 9.36 5.27
CA THR A 209 9.12 10.41 6.29
C THR A 209 8.47 9.88 7.55
N ILE A 210 7.59 8.89 7.46
CA ILE A 210 7.02 8.21 8.64
C ILE A 210 8.12 7.51 9.45
N LEU A 211 9.11 6.89 8.78
CA LEU A 211 10.20 6.18 9.47
C LEU A 211 10.95 7.04 10.49
N VAL A 212 11.20 8.32 10.20
CA VAL A 212 11.93 9.20 11.14
C VAL A 212 11.04 9.71 12.28
N ILE A 213 9.73 9.82 12.05
CA ILE A 213 8.75 10.27 13.06
C ILE A 213 8.62 9.25 14.20
N GLU A 214 8.85 7.97 13.90
CA GLU A 214 8.76 6.85 14.84
C GLU A 214 9.97 6.73 15.79
N ILE A 215 11.07 7.47 15.56
CA ILE A 215 12.24 7.42 16.44
C ILE A 215 11.89 8.08 17.79
N PRO A 216 12.10 7.40 18.93
CA PRO A 216 11.78 7.96 20.24
C PRO A 216 12.63 9.20 20.56
N MET A 217 11.99 10.20 21.18
CA MET A 217 12.68 11.38 21.71
C MET A 217 13.48 11.04 22.97
N LEU A 218 14.61 11.72 23.17
CA LEU A 218 15.43 11.58 24.38
C LEU A 218 14.68 12.12 25.60
N THR A 219 14.66 11.35 26.69
CA THR A 219 13.97 11.74 27.93
C THR A 219 14.74 12.82 28.71
N ASN A 220 16.08 12.78 28.72
CA ASN A 220 16.91 13.61 29.59
C ASN A 220 18.02 14.43 28.87
N GLY A 221 18.00 14.52 27.53
CA GLY A 221 18.90 15.40 26.75
C GLY A 221 20.41 15.16 26.92
N SER A 222 20.82 14.04 27.52
CA SER A 222 22.23 13.70 27.75
C SER A 222 22.84 12.91 26.60
N TRP A 223 24.16 12.95 26.46
CA TRP A 223 24.90 12.12 25.50
C TRP A 223 24.74 10.62 25.77
N GLU A 224 24.54 10.22 27.03
CA GLU A 224 24.28 8.84 27.41
C GLU A 224 22.92 8.37 26.89
N ALA A 225 21.87 9.19 27.04
CA ALA A 225 20.55 8.89 26.52
C ALA A 225 20.55 8.71 24.98
N PHE A 226 21.44 9.41 24.28
CA PHE A 226 21.61 9.21 22.84
C PHE A 226 22.18 7.83 22.49
N LEU A 227 23.11 7.31 23.31
CA LEU A 227 23.66 5.96 23.13
C LEU A 227 22.65 4.86 23.43
N ASP A 228 21.62 5.15 24.25
CA ASP A 228 20.55 4.20 24.56
C ASP A 228 19.66 3.92 23.35
N ILE A 229 19.41 4.92 22.48
CA ILE A 229 18.57 4.79 21.28
C ILE A 229 19.38 4.57 19.99
N LYS A 230 20.68 4.26 20.10
CA LYS A 230 21.56 4.06 18.93
C LYS A 230 21.03 3.00 17.96
N LEU A 231 20.34 1.98 18.51
CA LEU A 231 19.83 0.88 17.70
C LEU A 231 18.58 1.31 16.93
N ASP A 232 17.71 2.15 17.49
CA ASP A 232 16.58 2.73 16.77
C ASP A 232 17.07 3.49 15.53
N PHE A 233 18.14 4.28 15.66
CA PHE A 233 18.78 4.95 14.51
C PHE A 233 19.35 3.99 13.47
N ILE A 234 19.97 2.89 13.90
CA ILE A 234 20.51 1.88 12.97
C ILE A 234 19.37 1.21 12.21
N VAL A 235 18.34 0.71 12.91
CA VAL A 235 17.20 0.03 12.28
C VAL A 235 16.46 1.01 11.35
N TYR A 236 16.27 2.26 11.77
CA TYR A 236 15.78 3.34 10.92
C TYR A 236 16.61 3.50 9.64
N ALA A 237 17.93 3.57 9.75
CA ALA A 237 18.81 3.74 8.58
C ALA A 237 18.71 2.54 7.62
N VAL A 238 18.62 1.30 8.14
CA VAL A 238 18.37 0.11 7.31
C VAL A 238 17.04 0.24 6.56
N SER A 239 15.96 0.59 7.26
CA SER A 239 14.63 0.76 6.68
C SER A 239 14.57 1.87 5.63
N PHE A 240 15.21 3.02 5.91
CA PHE A 240 15.32 4.13 4.98
C PHE A 240 15.99 3.67 3.68
N LEU A 241 17.14 3.02 3.80
CA LEU A 241 17.90 2.54 2.65
C LEU A 241 17.09 1.55 1.82
N VAL A 242 16.27 0.70 2.44
CA VAL A 242 15.44 -0.29 1.73
C VAL A 242 14.34 0.36 0.93
N CYS A 243 13.58 1.27 1.55
CA CYS A 243 12.56 2.04 0.85
C CYS A 243 13.19 2.85 -0.31
N PHE A 244 14.33 3.49 -0.07
CA PHE A 244 15.06 4.21 -1.11
C PHE A 244 15.56 3.28 -2.24
N ASN A 245 16.01 2.07 -1.92
CA ASN A 245 16.41 1.08 -2.92
C ASN A 245 15.25 0.63 -3.79
N PHE A 246 14.10 0.35 -3.17
CA PHE A 246 12.89 -0.01 -3.91
C PHE A 246 12.50 1.10 -4.89
N TRP A 247 12.49 2.35 -4.41
CA TRP A 247 12.23 3.51 -5.26
C TRP A 247 13.27 3.66 -6.38
N ASN A 248 14.57 3.60 -6.07
CA ASN A 248 15.63 3.75 -7.07
C ASN A 248 15.57 2.62 -8.11
N TYR A 249 15.28 1.38 -7.71
CA TYR A 249 15.05 0.27 -8.64
C TYR A 249 13.86 0.58 -9.56
N GLY A 250 12.71 0.93 -8.98
CA GLY A 250 11.51 1.29 -9.74
C GLY A 250 11.75 2.42 -10.73
N ASN A 251 12.30 3.55 -10.28
CA ASN A 251 12.62 4.70 -11.10
C ASN A 251 13.50 4.32 -12.30
N ASN A 252 14.60 3.57 -12.07
CA ASN A 252 15.47 3.12 -13.17
C ASN A 252 14.76 2.22 -14.19
N ILE A 253 13.84 1.36 -13.74
CA ILE A 253 13.07 0.48 -14.62
C ILE A 253 12.01 1.27 -15.40
N PHE A 254 11.28 2.18 -14.76
CA PHE A 254 10.23 2.96 -15.41
C PHE A 254 10.77 3.90 -16.50
N HIS A 255 12.02 4.39 -16.41
CA HIS A 255 12.69 5.11 -17.52
C HIS A 255 12.83 4.29 -18.82
N ILE A 256 12.72 2.96 -18.74
CA ILE A 256 12.91 2.04 -19.89
C ILE A 256 11.57 1.45 -20.35
N VAL A 257 10.57 1.39 -19.49
CA VAL A 257 9.27 0.75 -19.76
C VAL A 257 8.40 1.66 -20.64
N ASN A 258 7.87 1.12 -21.75
CA ASN A 258 6.93 1.88 -22.59
C ASN A 258 5.47 1.66 -22.17
N LYS A 259 5.16 0.51 -21.57
CA LYS A 259 3.79 0.08 -21.28
C LYS A 259 3.69 -0.67 -19.95
N VAL A 260 2.72 -0.25 -19.16
CA VAL A 260 2.32 -0.89 -17.91
C VAL A 260 0.91 -1.45 -18.08
N ASN A 261 0.66 -2.65 -17.54
CA ASN A 261 -0.66 -3.27 -17.52
C ASN A 261 -1.11 -3.53 -16.07
N SER A 262 -2.32 -4.03 -15.92
CA SER A 262 -2.94 -4.19 -14.60
C SER A 262 -2.18 -5.18 -13.73
N LYS A 263 -1.52 -6.20 -14.32
CA LYS A 263 -0.72 -7.16 -13.55
C LYS A 263 0.42 -6.45 -12.82
N VAL A 264 1.11 -5.54 -13.52
CA VAL A 264 2.18 -4.72 -12.94
C VAL A 264 1.64 -3.79 -11.86
N ILE A 265 0.54 -3.08 -12.13
CA ILE A 265 -0.05 -2.16 -11.14
C ILE A 265 -0.44 -2.91 -9.87
N TRP A 266 -1.08 -4.08 -9.99
CA TRP A 266 -1.49 -4.88 -8.84
C TRP A 266 -0.32 -5.53 -8.11
N SER A 267 0.69 -6.06 -8.81
CA SER A 267 1.86 -6.64 -8.13
C SER A 267 2.68 -5.57 -7.40
N THR A 268 2.79 -4.37 -7.97
CA THR A 268 3.37 -3.21 -7.30
C THR A 268 2.50 -2.76 -6.12
N GLY A 269 1.17 -2.71 -6.25
CA GLY A 269 0.27 -2.38 -5.15
C GLY A 269 0.41 -3.31 -3.94
N VAL A 270 0.57 -4.62 -4.18
CA VAL A 270 0.88 -5.58 -3.12
C VAL A 270 2.27 -5.34 -2.53
N SER A 271 3.26 -4.98 -3.35
CA SER A 271 4.59 -4.60 -2.86
C SER A 271 4.53 -3.36 -1.94
N LEU A 272 3.75 -2.35 -2.33
CA LEU A 272 3.54 -1.13 -1.55
C LEU A 272 2.85 -1.41 -0.21
N PHE A 273 1.91 -2.37 -0.17
CA PHE A 273 1.28 -2.81 1.08
C PHE A 273 2.32 -3.30 2.10
N PHE A 274 3.21 -4.21 1.69
CA PHE A 274 4.28 -4.72 2.57
C PHE A 274 5.29 -3.62 2.93
N LEU A 275 5.73 -2.82 1.95
CA LEU A 275 6.61 -1.67 2.24
C LEU A 275 6.00 -0.68 3.23
N SER A 276 4.68 -0.46 3.18
CA SER A 276 4.01 0.43 4.13
C SER A 276 3.95 -0.12 5.56
N LEU A 277 4.25 -1.40 5.79
CA LEU A 277 4.42 -1.99 7.13
C LEU A 277 5.83 -1.80 7.69
N ILE A 278 6.81 -1.40 6.88
CA ILE A 278 8.20 -1.23 7.33
C ILE A 278 8.31 -0.28 8.54
N PRO A 279 7.62 0.87 8.62
CA PRO A 279 7.69 1.72 9.81
C PRO A 279 7.24 1.01 11.09
N TYR A 280 6.11 0.29 11.03
CA TYR A 280 5.62 -0.50 12.14
C TYR A 280 6.64 -1.56 12.61
N LEU A 281 7.23 -2.29 11.66
CA LEU A 281 8.22 -3.34 11.95
C LEU A 281 9.55 -2.74 12.46
N THR A 282 9.92 -1.55 11.99
CA THR A 282 11.11 -0.80 12.44
C THR A 282 10.96 -0.46 13.92
N THR A 283 9.83 0.13 14.31
CA THR A 283 9.52 0.43 15.72
C THR A 283 9.49 -0.86 16.55
N PHE A 284 8.92 -1.94 16.03
CA PHE A 284 8.82 -3.20 16.78
C PHE A 284 10.18 -3.82 17.09
N VAL A 285 11.11 -3.78 16.12
CA VAL A 285 12.51 -4.20 16.31
C VAL A 285 13.25 -3.25 17.26
N GLY A 286 13.08 -1.94 17.12
CA GLY A 286 13.71 -0.93 17.99
C GLY A 286 13.35 -1.13 19.47
N LEU A 287 12.07 -1.41 19.75
CA LEU A 287 11.57 -1.69 21.10
C LEU A 287 12.03 -3.06 21.65
N ASN A 288 12.30 -4.04 20.78
CA ASN A 288 12.55 -5.43 21.16
C ASN A 288 13.72 -6.08 20.40
N PRO A 289 14.93 -5.48 20.41
CA PRO A 289 16.00 -5.85 19.50
C PRO A 289 16.61 -7.24 19.75
N ASN A 290 16.48 -7.72 20.99
CA ASN A 290 16.97 -9.04 21.40
C ASN A 290 15.89 -10.13 21.30
N SER A 291 14.70 -9.82 20.78
CA SER A 291 13.67 -10.82 20.54
C SER A 291 13.69 -11.29 19.09
N PHE A 292 13.50 -12.60 18.92
CA PHE A 292 13.43 -13.24 17.61
C PHE A 292 12.23 -12.76 16.79
N VAL A 293 11.03 -12.66 17.39
CA VAL A 293 9.79 -12.42 16.64
C VAL A 293 9.77 -11.08 15.88
N PRO A 294 10.15 -9.93 16.49
CA PRO A 294 10.25 -8.66 15.76
C PRO A 294 11.25 -8.73 14.60
N CYS A 295 12.44 -9.24 14.87
CA CYS A 295 13.50 -9.37 13.86
C CYS A 295 13.09 -10.31 12.72
N PHE A 296 12.40 -11.42 13.06
CA PHE A 296 11.86 -12.37 12.10
C PHE A 296 10.81 -11.74 11.18
N LEU A 297 9.84 -11.02 11.73
CA LEU A 297 8.81 -10.37 10.91
C LEU A 297 9.38 -9.25 10.03
N TYR A 298 10.35 -8.50 10.55
CA TYR A 298 11.10 -7.51 9.76
C TYR A 298 11.83 -8.17 8.58
N GLY A 299 12.56 -9.27 8.81
CA GLY A 299 13.19 -10.03 7.73
C GLY A 299 12.19 -10.71 6.78
N LEU A 300 11.05 -11.17 7.29
CA LEU A 300 10.01 -11.80 6.49
C LEU A 300 9.42 -10.81 5.49
N ASP A 301 9.18 -9.58 5.91
CA ASP A 301 8.72 -8.51 5.01
C ASP A 301 9.69 -8.31 3.84
N PHE A 302 11.00 -8.29 4.10
CA PHE A 302 12.03 -8.16 3.06
C PHE A 302 12.01 -9.32 2.06
N ILE A 303 11.83 -10.55 2.55
CA ILE A 303 11.71 -11.74 1.69
C ILE A 303 10.46 -11.62 0.82
N VAL A 304 9.32 -11.22 1.40
CA VAL A 304 8.06 -11.06 0.67
C VAL A 304 8.18 -9.98 -0.39
N VAL A 305 8.74 -8.81 -0.06
CA VAL A 305 8.99 -7.73 -1.03
C VAL A 305 9.94 -8.17 -2.15
N ALA A 306 11.01 -8.93 -1.83
CA ALA A 306 11.91 -9.46 -2.85
C ALA A 306 11.21 -10.43 -3.81
N ILE A 307 10.34 -11.32 -3.30
CA ILE A 307 9.52 -12.21 -4.13
C ILE A 307 8.54 -11.41 -5.00
N LEU A 308 7.88 -10.39 -4.44
CA LEU A 308 6.95 -9.54 -5.18
C LEU A 308 7.65 -8.71 -6.27
N LEU A 309 8.89 -8.29 -6.06
CA LEU A 309 9.70 -7.64 -7.09
C LEU A 309 10.05 -8.58 -8.24
N ILE A 310 10.30 -9.87 -7.98
CA ILE A 310 10.47 -10.89 -9.04
C ILE A 310 9.17 -11.06 -9.83
N ILE A 311 8.03 -11.14 -9.14
CA ILE A 311 6.71 -11.24 -9.78
C ILE A 311 6.43 -10.00 -10.64
N THR A 312 6.67 -8.80 -10.11
CA THR A 312 6.51 -7.53 -10.82
C THR A 312 7.44 -7.44 -12.02
N SER A 313 8.70 -7.87 -11.89
CA SER A 313 9.66 -7.88 -12.99
C SER A 313 9.23 -8.82 -14.13
N ASN A 314 8.66 -9.99 -13.81
CA ASN A 314 8.08 -10.88 -14.80
C ASN A 314 6.81 -10.29 -15.44
N ALA A 315 5.97 -9.62 -14.65
CA ALA A 315 4.79 -8.93 -15.17
C ALA A 315 5.18 -7.79 -16.14
N LEU A 316 6.22 -7.03 -15.83
CA LEU A 316 6.78 -5.96 -16.68
C LEU A 316 7.34 -6.53 -18.00
N LYS A 317 8.09 -7.63 -17.94
CA LYS A 317 8.55 -8.32 -19.16
C LYS A 317 7.39 -8.75 -20.06
N SER A 318 6.28 -9.19 -19.47
CA SER A 318 5.07 -9.57 -20.23
C SER A 318 4.23 -8.38 -20.70
N SER A 319 4.36 -7.19 -20.09
CA SER A 319 3.61 -6.01 -20.50
C SER A 319 4.26 -5.27 -21.67
N ASP A 320 5.58 -5.43 -21.84
CA ASP A 320 6.38 -4.81 -22.89
C ASP A 320 7.34 -5.82 -23.54
N GLU A 321 6.77 -6.90 -24.11
CA GLU A 321 7.52 -8.04 -24.67
C GLU A 321 8.50 -7.64 -25.79
N ALA A 322 8.19 -6.59 -26.55
CA ALA A 322 9.01 -6.12 -27.67
C ALA A 322 10.23 -5.28 -27.23
N ASN A 323 10.30 -4.86 -25.96
CA ASN A 323 11.35 -4.00 -25.46
C ASN A 323 12.58 -4.79 -24.99
N ILE A 324 13.52 -5.01 -25.92
CA ILE A 324 14.74 -5.79 -25.68
C ILE A 324 15.57 -5.25 -24.51
N ALA A 325 15.65 -3.92 -24.35
CA ALA A 325 16.39 -3.29 -23.25
C ALA A 325 15.78 -3.65 -21.89
N LEU A 326 14.45 -3.62 -21.78
CA LEU A 326 13.74 -4.06 -20.59
C LEU A 326 13.95 -5.55 -20.30
N GLN A 327 13.85 -6.39 -21.34
CA GLN A 327 14.08 -7.85 -21.19
C GLN A 327 15.47 -8.14 -20.63
N LEU A 328 16.51 -7.54 -21.21
CA LEU A 328 17.89 -7.71 -20.75
C LEU A 328 18.11 -7.19 -19.33
N THR A 329 17.49 -6.06 -18.98
CA THR A 329 17.61 -5.46 -17.64
C THR A 329 16.96 -6.34 -16.58
N LEU A 330 15.80 -6.95 -16.89
CA LEU A 330 14.99 -7.77 -15.98
C LEU A 330 15.24 -9.29 -16.10
N ASP A 331 16.26 -9.71 -16.86
CA ASP A 331 16.59 -11.13 -17.01
C ASP A 331 17.26 -11.69 -15.74
N ASN A 332 18.01 -10.84 -15.03
CA ASN A 332 18.82 -11.26 -13.90
C ASN A 332 18.13 -11.02 -12.55
N ASN A 333 17.42 -12.04 -12.05
CA ASN A 333 16.82 -12.03 -10.70
C ASN A 333 17.81 -12.30 -9.55
N LYS A 334 19.12 -12.46 -9.83
CA LYS A 334 20.13 -12.74 -8.80
C LYS A 334 20.12 -11.76 -7.61
N PRO A 335 19.97 -10.43 -7.78
CA PRO A 335 19.95 -9.52 -6.62
C PRO A 335 18.88 -9.89 -5.60
N PHE A 336 17.66 -10.14 -6.06
CA PHE A 336 16.53 -10.52 -5.20
C PHE A 336 16.72 -11.89 -4.57
N MET A 337 17.26 -12.85 -5.32
CA MET A 337 17.58 -14.19 -4.79
C MET A 337 18.67 -14.12 -3.70
N VAL A 338 19.68 -13.27 -3.89
CA VAL A 338 20.72 -13.04 -2.88
C VAL A 338 20.12 -12.42 -1.62
N THR A 339 19.21 -11.45 -1.74
CA THR A 339 18.46 -10.91 -0.60
C THR A 339 17.72 -12.02 0.16
N ILE A 340 16.95 -12.85 -0.54
CA ILE A 340 16.20 -13.95 0.08
C ILE A 340 17.15 -14.90 0.83
N VAL A 341 18.24 -15.34 0.18
CA VAL A 341 19.19 -16.28 0.78
C VAL A 341 19.90 -15.68 2.00
N LEU A 342 20.36 -14.43 1.91
CA LEU A 342 21.03 -13.76 3.02
C LEU A 342 20.10 -13.60 4.22
N VAL A 343 18.87 -13.15 4.00
CA VAL A 343 17.90 -12.98 5.08
C VAL A 343 17.51 -14.32 5.69
N LEU A 344 17.35 -15.39 4.90
CA LEU A 344 17.12 -16.74 5.42
C LEU A 344 18.28 -17.24 6.30
N ILE A 345 19.54 -16.99 5.89
CA ILE A 345 20.71 -17.29 6.73
C ILE A 345 20.65 -16.47 8.02
N GLY A 346 20.32 -15.18 7.92
CA GLY A 346 20.08 -14.30 9.07
C GLY A 346 19.01 -14.83 10.01
N MET A 347 17.90 -15.38 9.49
CA MET A 347 16.84 -15.99 10.29
C MET A 347 17.31 -17.24 11.03
N VAL A 348 18.10 -18.10 10.38
CA VAL A 348 18.69 -19.28 11.04
C VAL A 348 19.62 -18.86 12.17
N ILE A 349 20.54 -17.92 11.93
CA ILE A 349 21.44 -17.40 12.97
C ILE A 349 20.65 -16.68 14.08
N GLY A 350 19.62 -15.93 13.68
CA GLY A 350 18.75 -15.17 14.57
C GLY A 350 17.97 -16.06 15.53
N TYR A 351 17.51 -17.21 15.06
CA TYR A 351 16.79 -18.17 15.87
C TYR A 351 17.69 -18.87 16.90
N PHE A 352 18.90 -19.27 16.49
CA PHE A 352 19.78 -20.07 17.34
C PHE A 352 20.74 -19.27 18.23
N ALA A 353 21.05 -18.02 17.88
CA ALA A 353 22.12 -17.27 18.55
C ALA A 353 21.80 -15.80 18.80
N TYR A 354 21.53 -15.02 17.75
CA TYR A 354 21.51 -13.56 17.85
C TYR A 354 20.44 -12.94 16.94
N PRO A 355 19.23 -12.61 17.44
CA PRO A 355 18.10 -12.13 16.63
C PRO A 355 18.44 -10.97 15.68
N LEU A 356 19.28 -10.04 16.13
CA LEU A 356 19.72 -8.89 15.33
C LEU A 356 20.56 -9.28 14.10
N ALA A 357 21.04 -10.53 14.01
CA ALA A 357 21.65 -11.07 12.80
C ALA A 357 20.71 -10.98 11.58
N ILE A 358 19.38 -10.98 11.80
CA ILE A 358 18.39 -10.81 10.73
C ILE A 358 18.46 -9.39 10.17
N VAL A 359 18.49 -8.37 11.03
CA VAL A 359 18.62 -6.95 10.64
C VAL A 359 19.95 -6.71 9.93
N ILE A 360 21.04 -7.33 10.42
CA ILE A 360 22.36 -7.26 9.79
C ILE A 360 22.32 -7.93 8.41
N ALA A 361 21.66 -9.08 8.26
CA ALA A 361 21.50 -9.74 6.97
C ALA A 361 20.67 -8.90 5.99
N CYS A 362 19.61 -8.24 6.47
CA CYS A 362 18.85 -7.25 5.71
C CYS A 362 19.77 -6.12 5.22
N LEU A 363 20.58 -5.52 6.10
CA LEU A 363 21.54 -4.48 5.72
C LEU A 363 22.58 -4.98 4.69
N ALA A 364 23.12 -6.17 4.88
CA ALA A 364 24.08 -6.77 3.95
C ALA A 364 23.45 -6.99 2.56
N SER A 365 22.17 -7.38 2.52
CA SER A 365 21.45 -7.57 1.25
C SER A 365 21.29 -6.28 0.45
N ILE A 366 21.16 -5.13 1.12
CA ILE A 366 21.04 -3.82 0.47
C ILE A 366 22.25 -3.50 -0.41
N ILE A 367 23.46 -3.80 0.09
CA ILE A 367 24.71 -3.53 -0.62
C ILE A 367 24.76 -4.29 -1.94
N THR A 368 24.20 -5.51 -1.96
CA THR A 368 24.19 -6.35 -3.17
C THR A 368 23.28 -5.80 -4.28
N LEU A 369 22.20 -5.09 -3.92
CA LEU A 369 21.28 -4.46 -4.87
C LEU A 369 21.91 -3.24 -5.57
N TRP A 370 22.72 -2.45 -4.86
CA TRP A 370 23.41 -1.26 -5.41
C TRP A 370 24.49 -1.60 -6.44
N ILE A 371 25.30 -2.62 -6.15
CA ILE A 371 26.42 -3.03 -7.03
C ILE A 371 25.91 -3.44 -8.42
N ILE A 372 24.70 -4.00 -8.49
CA ILE A 372 24.12 -4.51 -9.73
C ILE A 372 23.41 -3.39 -10.51
N SER A 373 22.76 -2.44 -9.84
CA SER A 373 22.20 -1.23 -10.48
C SER A 373 23.27 -0.38 -11.20
N TYR A 374 24.50 -0.37 -10.68
CA TYR A 374 25.63 0.30 -11.34
C TYR A 374 26.15 -0.47 -12.57
N SER A 375 26.06 -1.80 -12.55
CA SER A 375 26.50 -2.66 -13.66
C SER A 375 25.59 -2.60 -14.88
N THR A 376 24.30 -2.29 -14.71
CA THR A 376 23.34 -2.20 -15.82
C THR A 376 23.41 -0.86 -16.54
N LYS A 377 23.86 0.22 -15.88
CA LYS A 377 24.11 1.53 -16.53
C LYS A 377 25.30 1.55 -17.49
N ASN A 378 26.20 0.57 -17.40
CA ASN A 378 27.44 0.49 -18.18
C ASN A 378 27.41 -0.57 -19.30
N ARG A 379 26.22 -1.06 -19.67
CA ARG A 379 25.99 -1.91 -20.86
C ARG A 379 24.94 -1.26 -21.72
#